data_AF-A0A2V7F9L8-F1
#
_entry.id   AF-A0A2V7F9L8-F1
#
_cell.length_a   1.000
_cell.length_b   1.000
_cell.length_c   1.000
_cell.angle_alpha   90.00
_cell.angle_beta   90.00
_cell.angle_gamma   90.00
#
_symmetry.space_group_name_H-M   'P 1'
#
loop_
_entity.id
_entity.type
_entity.pdbx_description
1 polymer ?
#
loop_
_entity_poly.entity_id
_entity_poly.type
_entity_poly.pdbx_seq_one_letter_code
_entity_poly.pdbx_strand_id
1 'polypeptide(L)'
;MKMEKLMSLLVGTMLVFAAASAAAQTPAPAAPPPPPPYGLPITLEQAKKVMVGAEAEAKKNNWNVVIAVLDSGGNVVMLQRMDGAQFGSIEVAREKAYSAVAFRRPTKLFQDLIEQGGVNMRLLRVS
;
A
#
# COMPACT_ATOMS: atom_id res chain seq x y z
N MET A 1 -30.52 41.83 45.61
CA MET A 1 -30.76 40.86 44.51
C MET A 1 -29.97 41.17 43.22
N LYS A 2 -28.76 41.75 43.29
CA LYS A 2 -27.97 42.17 42.10
C LYS A 2 -26.48 41.77 42.12
N MET A 3 -25.95 41.24 43.22
CA MET A 3 -24.54 40.79 43.28
C MET A 3 -24.37 39.26 43.25
N GLU A 4 -25.32 38.49 43.77
CA GLU A 4 -25.28 37.02 43.73
C GLU A 4 -25.35 36.46 42.30
N LYS A 5 -26.18 37.06 41.45
CA LYS A 5 -26.27 36.73 40.00
C LYS A 5 -25.03 37.14 39.21
N LEU A 6 -24.23 38.10 39.72
CA LEU A 6 -23.02 38.59 39.07
C LEU A 6 -21.82 37.66 39.37
N MET A 7 -21.74 37.13 40.60
CA MET A 7 -20.76 36.11 40.95
C MET A 7 -21.07 34.74 40.32
N SER A 8 -22.35 34.36 40.17
CA SER A 8 -22.71 33.13 39.44
C SER A 8 -22.38 33.20 37.95
N LEU A 9 -22.44 34.40 37.35
CA LEU A 9 -22.07 34.61 35.95
C LEU A 9 -20.55 34.50 35.76
N LEU A 10 -19.75 35.08 36.67
CA LEU A 10 -18.28 35.00 36.63
C LEU A 10 -17.75 33.58 36.87
N VAL A 11 -18.32 32.84 37.83
CA VAL A 11 -17.95 31.44 38.07
C VAL A 11 -18.42 30.53 36.92
N GLY A 12 -19.60 30.80 36.34
CA GLY A 12 -20.09 30.09 35.16
C GLY A 12 -19.23 30.32 33.91
N THR A 13 -18.68 31.52 33.73
CA THR A 13 -17.83 31.85 32.57
C THR A 13 -16.42 31.27 32.73
N MET A 14 -15.92 31.16 33.96
CA MET A 14 -14.61 30.55 34.25
C MET A 14 -14.62 29.01 34.11
N LEU A 15 -15.75 28.37 34.37
CA LEU A 15 -15.95 26.92 34.16
C LEU A 15 -16.08 26.54 32.67
N VAL A 16 -16.58 27.45 31.83
CA VAL A 16 -16.66 27.22 30.38
C VAL A 16 -15.30 27.43 29.70
N PHE A 17 -14.44 28.29 30.24
CA PHE A 17 -13.10 28.51 29.68
C PHE A 17 -12.10 27.37 29.97
N ALA A 18 -12.30 26.62 31.07
CA ALA A 18 -11.49 25.44 31.39
C ALA A 18 -11.84 24.20 30.54
N ALA A 19 -13.00 24.19 29.87
CA ALA A 19 -13.39 23.11 28.96
C ALA A 19 -12.94 23.34 27.51
N ALA A 20 -12.45 24.53 27.18
CA ALA A 20 -12.05 24.91 25.81
C ALA A 20 -10.59 24.57 25.45
N SER A 21 -9.76 24.19 26.43
CA SER A 21 -8.38 23.72 26.19
C SER A 21 -8.27 22.20 26.00
N ALA A 22 -9.40 21.48 25.98
CA ALA A 22 -9.46 20.08 25.53
C ALA A 22 -9.63 19.97 24.00
N ALA A 23 -9.27 21.02 23.25
CA ALA A 23 -9.18 20.98 21.80
C ALA A 23 -7.98 20.11 21.39
N ALA A 24 -8.30 18.87 21.01
CA ALA A 24 -7.63 18.13 19.96
C ALA A 24 -6.12 17.89 20.14
N GLN A 25 -5.75 17.07 21.12
CA GLN A 25 -4.71 16.08 20.83
C GLN A 25 -5.34 15.01 19.95
N THR A 26 -5.37 15.25 18.64
CA THR A 26 -5.42 14.14 17.68
C THR A 26 -4.34 13.15 18.10
N PRO A 27 -4.66 11.87 18.37
CA PRO A 27 -3.63 10.88 18.60
C PRO A 27 -2.67 10.96 17.42
N ALA A 28 -1.37 11.10 17.70
CA ALA A 28 -0.37 11.03 16.65
C ALA A 28 -0.68 9.77 15.81
N PRO A 29 -0.73 9.88 14.46
CA PRO A 29 -1.02 8.73 13.62
C PRO A 29 -0.07 7.61 14.04
N ALA A 30 -0.64 6.47 14.43
CA ALA A 30 0.13 5.30 14.84
C ALA A 30 1.22 5.08 13.79
N ALA A 31 2.47 4.99 14.25
CA ALA A 31 3.60 4.80 13.35
C ALA A 31 3.27 3.61 12.42
N PRO A 32 3.46 3.76 11.09
CA PRO A 32 3.16 2.68 10.16
C PRO A 32 3.89 1.42 10.63
N PRO A 33 3.23 0.24 10.58
CA PRO A 33 3.83 -0.99 11.07
C PRO A 33 5.19 -1.19 10.38
N PRO A 34 6.23 -1.65 11.13
CA PRO A 34 7.55 -1.85 10.58
C PRO A 34 7.44 -2.77 9.36
N PRO A 35 8.15 -2.47 8.26
CA PRO A 35 7.92 -3.18 7.03
C PRO A 35 8.47 -4.63 7.17
N PRO A 36 7.74 -5.65 6.66
CA PRO A 36 8.01 -7.05 6.97
C PRO A 36 9.39 -7.47 6.50
N PRO A 37 10.26 -8.11 7.30
CA PRO A 37 11.64 -8.40 6.88
C PRO A 37 11.70 -9.16 5.55
N TYR A 38 12.77 -8.94 4.78
CA TYR A 38 13.05 -9.77 3.61
C TYR A 38 13.29 -11.21 4.08
N GLY A 39 12.50 -12.13 3.56
CA GLY A 39 12.58 -13.56 3.91
C GLY A 39 13.80 -14.23 3.29
N LEU A 40 13.89 -15.55 3.50
CA LEU A 40 14.88 -16.38 2.81
C LEU A 40 14.63 -16.35 1.30
N PRO A 41 15.71 -16.33 0.47
CA PRO A 41 15.60 -16.43 -0.98
C PRO A 41 14.79 -17.65 -1.40
N ILE A 42 13.96 -17.49 -2.43
CA ILE A 42 13.21 -18.60 -3.02
C ILE A 42 14.18 -19.61 -3.64
N THR A 43 13.97 -20.90 -3.39
CA THR A 43 14.77 -21.94 -4.03
C THR A 43 14.31 -22.17 -5.47
N LEU A 44 15.20 -22.70 -6.31
CA LEU A 44 14.87 -23.02 -7.70
C LEU A 44 13.72 -24.04 -7.82
N GLU A 45 13.62 -24.98 -6.89
CA GLU A 45 12.51 -25.95 -6.85
C GLU A 45 11.17 -25.29 -6.52
N GLN A 46 11.16 -24.34 -5.58
CA GLN A 46 9.97 -23.56 -5.25
C GLN A 46 9.55 -22.68 -6.43
N ALA A 47 10.50 -22.02 -7.08
CA ALA A 47 10.25 -21.21 -8.27
C ALA A 47 9.61 -22.04 -9.39
N LYS A 48 10.11 -23.26 -9.65
CA LYS A 48 9.51 -24.20 -10.62
C LYS A 48 8.06 -24.55 -10.28
N LYS A 49 7.76 -24.84 -9.01
CA LYS A 49 6.39 -25.18 -8.58
C LYS A 49 5.42 -24.01 -8.81
N VAL A 50 5.83 -22.80 -8.45
CA VAL A 50 5.04 -21.57 -8.69
C VAL A 50 4.83 -21.37 -10.19
N MET A 51 5.87 -21.58 -10.98
CA MET A 51 5.82 -21.40 -12.43
C MET A 51 4.80 -22.34 -13.10
N VAL A 52 4.82 -23.63 -12.73
CA VAL A 52 3.84 -24.60 -13.23
C VAL A 52 2.41 -24.22 -12.85
N GLY A 53 2.18 -23.73 -11.63
CA GLY A 53 0.86 -23.26 -11.20
C GLY A 53 0.36 -22.07 -12.00
N ALA A 54 1.22 -21.07 -12.20
CA ALA A 54 0.90 -19.87 -12.99
C ALA A 54 0.66 -20.20 -14.47
N GLU A 55 1.46 -21.10 -15.05
CA GLU A 55 1.29 -21.57 -16.42
C GLU A 55 -0.04 -22.33 -16.59
N ALA A 56 -0.40 -23.19 -15.63
CA ALA A 56 -1.66 -23.93 -15.67
C ALA A 56 -2.89 -23.01 -15.63
N GLU A 57 -2.86 -21.96 -14.80
CA GLU A 57 -3.92 -20.96 -14.74
C GLU A 57 -4.00 -20.11 -16.00
N ALA A 58 -2.85 -19.68 -16.54
CA ALA A 58 -2.79 -18.95 -17.79
C ALA A 58 -3.36 -19.77 -18.96
N LYS A 59 -3.01 -21.06 -19.04
CA LYS A 59 -3.57 -21.99 -20.04
C LYS A 59 -5.07 -22.17 -19.87
N LYS A 60 -5.55 -22.35 -18.63
CA LYS A 60 -6.98 -22.50 -18.34
C LYS A 60 -7.79 -21.30 -18.82
N ASN A 61 -7.24 -20.10 -18.69
CA ASN A 61 -7.89 -18.85 -19.09
C ASN A 61 -7.56 -18.39 -20.52
N ASN A 62 -6.77 -19.17 -21.28
CA ASN A 62 -6.27 -18.82 -22.61
C ASN A 62 -5.54 -17.46 -22.66
N TRP A 63 -4.69 -17.19 -21.66
CA TRP A 63 -3.90 -15.97 -21.59
C TRP A 63 -2.46 -16.22 -22.05
N ASN A 64 -1.98 -15.36 -22.96
CA ASN A 64 -0.59 -15.35 -23.38
C ASN A 64 0.22 -14.43 -22.47
N VAL A 65 0.83 -14.97 -21.42
CA VAL A 65 1.52 -14.19 -20.38
C VAL A 65 3.03 -14.41 -20.38
N VAL A 66 3.73 -13.48 -19.72
CA VAL A 66 5.11 -13.67 -19.29
C VAL A 66 5.11 -13.76 -17.77
N ILE A 67 5.80 -14.76 -17.24
CA ILE A 67 5.89 -15.03 -15.82
C ILE A 67 7.35 -14.86 -15.40
N ALA A 68 7.59 -14.04 -14.39
CA ALA A 68 8.91 -13.78 -13.83
C ALA A 68 8.89 -14.03 -12.32
N VAL A 69 9.91 -14.73 -11.81
CA VAL A 69 10.11 -15.06 -10.40
C VAL A 69 11.46 -14.51 -9.98
N LEU A 70 11.46 -13.68 -8.94
CA LEU A 70 12.65 -13.08 -8.36
C LEU A 70 12.89 -13.62 -6.94
N ASP A 71 14.14 -13.57 -6.49
CA ASP A 71 14.52 -13.87 -5.11
C ASP A 71 14.26 -12.68 -4.18
N SER A 72 14.50 -12.86 -2.88
CA SER A 72 14.35 -11.81 -1.86
C SER A 72 15.34 -10.67 -2.01
N GLY A 73 16.40 -10.84 -2.80
CA GLY A 73 17.38 -9.81 -3.15
C GLY A 73 17.04 -9.03 -4.43
N GLY A 74 15.96 -9.39 -5.13
CA GLY A 74 15.54 -8.77 -6.39
C GLY A 74 16.21 -9.35 -7.64
N ASN A 75 16.91 -10.47 -7.53
CA ASN A 75 17.55 -11.15 -8.66
C ASN A 75 16.56 -12.09 -9.35
N VAL A 76 16.64 -12.19 -10.67
CA VAL A 76 15.78 -13.09 -11.45
C VAL A 76 16.21 -14.54 -11.23
N VAL A 77 15.30 -15.36 -10.71
CA VAL A 77 15.50 -16.80 -10.54
C VAL A 77 14.98 -17.55 -11.76
N MET A 78 13.83 -17.13 -12.28
CA MET A 78 13.22 -17.76 -13.45
C MET A 78 12.36 -16.76 -14.24
N LEU A 79 12.41 -16.86 -15.56
CA LEU A 79 11.55 -16.12 -16.47
C LEU A 79 11.08 -17.05 -17.58
N GLN A 80 9.78 -17.05 -17.84
CA GLN A 80 9.16 -17.82 -18.91
C GLN A 80 8.16 -16.95 -19.66
N ARG A 81 8.24 -17.00 -20.99
CA ARG A 81 7.32 -16.32 -21.89
C ARG A 81 6.51 -17.38 -22.63
N MET A 82 5.19 -17.29 -22.56
CA MET A 82 4.31 -18.14 -23.37
C MET A 82 4.31 -17.70 -24.83
N ASP A 83 4.04 -18.64 -25.73
CA ASP A 83 3.90 -18.35 -27.15
C ASP A 83 2.74 -17.38 -27.39
N GLY A 84 2.95 -16.42 -28.29
CA GLY A 84 1.97 -15.36 -28.59
C GLY A 84 1.89 -14.25 -27.54
N ALA A 85 2.72 -14.25 -26.48
CA ALA A 85 2.82 -13.12 -25.55
C ALA A 85 3.64 -11.96 -26.16
N GLN A 86 3.20 -10.72 -25.90
CA GLN A 86 3.83 -9.52 -26.44
C GLN A 86 5.28 -9.37 -25.95
N PHE A 87 6.20 -8.94 -26.83
CA PHE A 87 7.62 -8.82 -26.48
C PHE A 87 7.86 -7.87 -25.30
N GLY A 88 7.11 -6.77 -25.22
CA GLY A 88 7.21 -5.79 -24.14
C GLY A 88 6.78 -6.34 -22.77
N SER A 89 5.99 -7.41 -22.74
CA SER A 89 5.56 -8.03 -21.47
C SER A 89 6.72 -8.70 -20.71
N ILE A 90 7.86 -8.94 -21.36
CA ILE A 90 9.06 -9.47 -20.70
C ILE A 90 9.56 -8.49 -19.64
N GLU A 91 9.77 -7.24 -20.04
CA GLU A 91 10.26 -6.20 -19.14
C GLU A 91 9.22 -5.89 -18.05
N VAL A 92 7.95 -5.75 -18.45
CA VAL A 92 6.86 -5.46 -17.52
C VAL A 92 6.72 -6.54 -16.44
N ALA A 93 6.85 -7.82 -16.80
CA ALA A 93 6.80 -8.91 -15.82
C ALA A 93 7.96 -8.82 -14.83
N ARG A 94 9.17 -8.53 -15.32
CA ARG A 94 10.36 -8.33 -14.48
C ARG A 94 10.21 -7.15 -13.53
N GLU A 95 9.79 -6.00 -14.02
CA GLU A 95 9.59 -4.78 -13.22
C GLU A 95 8.48 -4.94 -12.18
N LYS A 96 7.39 -5.65 -12.52
CA LYS A 96 6.32 -5.97 -11.57
C LYS A 96 6.83 -6.88 -10.44
N ALA A 97 7.59 -7.92 -10.78
CA ALA A 97 8.18 -8.80 -9.80
C ALA A 97 9.20 -8.06 -8.92
N TYR A 98 10.04 -7.21 -9.53
CA TYR A 98 11.02 -6.39 -8.80
C TYR A 98 10.34 -5.46 -7.82
N SER A 99 9.32 -4.74 -8.26
CA SER A 99 8.55 -3.83 -7.41
C SER A 99 7.85 -4.58 -6.28
N ALA A 100 7.31 -5.77 -6.55
CA ALA A 100 6.68 -6.61 -5.53
C ALA A 100 7.68 -7.03 -4.44
N VAL A 101 8.92 -7.38 -4.82
CA VAL A 101 9.99 -7.68 -3.87
C VAL A 101 10.43 -6.42 -3.13
N ALA A 102 10.82 -5.36 -3.85
CA ALA A 102 11.36 -4.12 -3.29
C ALA A 102 10.42 -3.45 -2.26
N PHE A 103 9.11 -3.50 -2.52
CA PHE A 103 8.12 -2.88 -1.63
C PHE A 103 7.39 -3.89 -0.74
N ARG A 104 7.62 -5.19 -0.93
CA ARG A 104 6.97 -6.29 -0.18
C ARG A 104 5.44 -6.19 -0.19
N ARG A 105 4.89 -5.68 -1.29
CA ARG A 105 3.45 -5.48 -1.50
C ARG A 105 3.09 -5.77 -2.96
N PRO A 106 1.86 -6.24 -3.23
CA PRO A 106 1.42 -6.44 -4.61
C PRO A 106 1.39 -5.11 -5.35
N THR A 107 1.83 -5.12 -6.61
CA THR A 107 1.85 -3.91 -7.46
C THR A 107 0.46 -3.32 -7.69
N LYS A 108 -0.59 -4.16 -7.58
CA LYS A 108 -1.99 -3.71 -7.60
C LYS A 108 -2.28 -2.64 -6.56
N LEU A 109 -1.65 -2.70 -5.38
CA LEU A 109 -1.87 -1.70 -4.34
C LEU A 109 -1.41 -0.31 -4.81
N PHE A 110 -0.30 -0.22 -5.53
CA PHE A 110 0.15 1.06 -6.10
C PHE A 110 -0.81 1.58 -7.16
N GLN A 111 -1.32 0.70 -8.01
CA GLN A 111 -2.36 1.05 -8.99
C GLN A 111 -3.61 1.60 -8.30
N ASP A 112 -4.11 0.90 -7.28
CA ASP A 112 -5.30 1.30 -6.54
C ASP A 112 -5.10 2.66 -5.83
N LEU A 113 -3.89 2.94 -5.31
CA LEU A 113 -3.56 4.25 -4.72
C LEU A 113 -3.55 5.39 -5.75
N ILE A 114 -3.06 5.11 -6.96
CA ILE A 114 -3.05 6.10 -8.06
C ILE A 114 -4.49 6.36 -8.53
N GLU A 115 -5.30 5.30 -8.70
CA GLU A 115 -6.71 5.40 -9.10
C GLU A 115 -7.55 6.21 -8.09
N GLN A 116 -7.23 6.15 -6.80
CA GLN A 116 -7.88 6.94 -5.75
C GLN A 116 -7.48 8.44 -5.75
N GLY A 117 -6.72 8.89 -6.75
CA GLY A 117 -6.25 10.26 -6.89
C GLY A 117 -4.85 10.50 -6.35
N GLY A 118 -4.08 9.45 -6.07
CA GLY A 118 -2.71 9.58 -5.56
C GLY A 118 -2.62 10.24 -4.18
N VAL A 119 -1.43 10.20 -3.59
CA VAL A 119 -1.21 10.65 -2.19
C VAL A 119 -1.43 12.17 -2.02
N ASN A 120 -1.55 12.97 -3.10
CA ASN A 120 -1.65 14.42 -3.00
C ASN A 120 -2.59 15.14 -4.01
N MET A 121 -3.38 14.47 -4.87
CA MET A 121 -4.26 15.22 -5.81
C MET A 121 -5.56 15.74 -5.18
N ARG A 122 -5.85 15.44 -3.91
CA ARG A 122 -6.96 16.09 -3.18
C ARG A 122 -6.78 17.62 -3.06
N LEU A 123 -5.57 18.14 -3.28
CA LEU A 123 -5.30 19.59 -3.29
C LEU A 123 -5.66 20.28 -4.62
N LEU A 124 -5.87 19.55 -5.72
CA LEU A 124 -6.16 20.13 -7.03
C LEU A 124 -7.67 20.19 -7.36
N ARG A 125 -8.54 19.86 -6.40
CA ARG A 125 -10.00 20.03 -6.51
C ARG A 125 -10.48 21.23 -5.71
N VAL A 126 -9.92 22.41 -5.99
CA VAL A 126 -10.52 23.71 -5.66
C VAL A 126 -10.25 24.65 -6.83
N SER A 127 -11.18 24.64 -7.79
CA SER A 127 -11.56 25.74 -8.69
C SER A 127 -12.66 25.24 -9.60
#